data_AF-A0A511MXQ5-F1
#
_entry.id   AF-A0A511MXQ5-F1
#
_cell.length_a   1.000
_cell.length_b   1.000
_cell.length_c   1.000
_cell.angle_alpha   90.00
_cell.angle_beta   90.00
_cell.angle_gamma   90.00
#
_symmetry.space_group_name_H-M   'P 1'
#
loop_
_entity.id
_entity.type
_entity.pdbx_description
1 polymer ?
#
loop_
_entity_poly.entity_id
_entity_poly.type
_entity_poly.pdbx_seq_one_letter_code
_entity_poly.pdbx_strand_id
1 'polypeptide(L)'
;MTSSEAAALLTDLQALEALLVYLDREWTVKEAAQHLGWTVLKTYRATRKLFDLGLLVVSQVVPRSGKPLKKYTTVEGCFFIPYHLTPVGALEQLLDLLERDARQHLFERTARVFESEAERRQQEVGLHLFRNSQGQASIIHSLWSEGQAPRGIVRTLLEPQATALWNEWASLRLDYDQAKELQERLAALVREYAAQQGSGRYLLRVGLVPLTDAGPS
;
A
#
# COMPACT_ATOMS: atom_id res chain seq x y z
N MET A 1 3.91 17.22 19.81
CA MET A 1 2.58 17.33 19.17
C MET A 1 2.71 18.16 17.91
N THR A 2 2.10 17.72 16.81
CA THR A 2 2.18 18.39 15.49
C THR A 2 1.24 19.61 15.47
N SER A 3 1.70 20.77 14.98
CA SER A 3 0.85 21.95 14.81
C SER A 3 -0.19 21.75 13.71
N SER A 4 -1.25 22.56 13.65
CA SER A 4 -2.27 22.46 12.59
C SER A 4 -1.68 22.68 11.19
N GLU A 5 -0.71 23.59 11.05
CA GLU A 5 -0.03 23.88 9.78
C GLU A 5 0.86 22.72 9.35
N ALA A 6 1.56 22.10 10.30
CA ALA A 6 2.34 20.90 10.05
C ALA A 6 1.44 19.69 9.73
N ALA A 7 0.30 19.54 10.40
CA ALA A 7 -0.65 18.48 10.11
C ALA A 7 -1.24 18.61 8.70
N ALA A 8 -1.63 19.82 8.30
CA ALA A 8 -2.10 20.09 6.95
C ALA A 8 -1.00 19.96 5.88
N LEU A 9 0.26 20.18 6.23
CA LEU A 9 1.36 19.88 5.31
C LEU A 9 1.54 18.38 5.13
N LEU A 10 1.49 17.60 6.21
CA LEU A 10 1.76 16.16 6.17
C LEU A 10 0.64 15.33 5.53
N THR A 11 -0.38 15.99 4.99
CA THR A 11 -1.39 15.38 4.12
C THR A 11 -1.03 15.51 2.64
N ASP A 12 -0.04 16.35 2.31
CA ASP A 12 0.63 16.33 1.01
C ASP A 12 1.62 15.15 0.98
N LEU A 13 1.36 14.23 0.05
CA LEU A 13 2.21 13.08 -0.25
C LEU A 13 3.69 13.43 -0.28
N GLN A 14 4.05 14.52 -0.96
CA GLN A 14 5.45 14.89 -1.12
C GLN A 14 6.06 15.37 0.21
N ALA A 15 5.30 16.08 1.03
CA ALA A 15 5.83 16.51 2.31
C ALA A 15 6.05 15.33 3.26
N LEU A 16 5.14 14.34 3.24
CA LEU A 16 5.27 13.13 4.06
C LEU A 16 6.45 12.26 3.60
N GLU A 17 6.59 11.99 2.29
CA GLU A 17 7.74 11.27 1.73
C GLU A 17 9.08 11.94 2.08
N ALA A 18 9.12 13.27 2.00
CA ALA A 18 10.31 14.04 2.38
C ALA A 18 10.60 13.95 3.90
N LEU A 19 9.58 14.02 4.77
CA LEU A 19 9.76 13.90 6.21
C LEU A 19 10.27 12.50 6.60
N LEU A 20 9.67 11.45 6.05
CA LEU A 20 10.01 10.05 6.34
C LEU A 20 11.49 9.74 6.05
N VAL A 21 12.05 10.39 5.04
CA VAL A 21 13.46 10.22 4.68
C VAL A 21 14.43 10.72 5.75
N TYR A 22 14.05 11.75 6.50
CA TYR A 22 14.85 12.33 7.58
C TYR A 22 14.56 11.70 8.95
N LEU A 23 13.58 10.81 9.05
CA LEU A 23 13.17 10.19 10.31
C LEU A 23 14.29 9.28 10.83
N ASP A 24 14.81 9.59 12.02
CA ASP A 24 15.94 8.93 12.68
C ASP A 24 17.21 8.82 11.80
N ARG A 25 17.35 9.71 10.82
CA ARG A 25 18.48 9.74 9.88
C ARG A 25 18.94 11.17 9.62
N GLU A 26 20.24 11.34 9.46
CA GLU A 26 20.85 12.66 9.21
C GLU A 26 21.34 12.80 7.78
N TRP A 27 20.57 13.50 6.94
CA TRP A 27 20.92 13.64 5.53
C TRP A 27 21.09 15.10 5.11
N THR A 28 22.00 15.34 4.18
CA THR A 28 21.99 16.56 3.38
C THR A 28 20.81 16.51 2.40
N VAL A 29 20.41 17.68 1.87
CA VAL A 29 19.39 17.76 0.81
C VAL A 29 19.78 16.94 -0.43
N LYS A 30 21.07 16.82 -0.74
CA LYS A 30 21.55 16.06 -1.89
C LYS A 30 21.39 14.56 -1.69
N GLU A 31 21.76 14.04 -0.52
CA GLU A 31 21.59 12.63 -0.17
C GLU A 31 20.11 12.24 -0.15
N ALA A 32 19.26 13.09 0.45
CA ALA A 32 17.81 12.91 0.42
C ALA A 32 17.24 12.89 -1.01
N ALA A 33 17.67 13.81 -1.88
CA ALA A 33 17.23 13.84 -3.26
C ALA A 33 17.58 12.54 -4.01
N GLN A 34 18.80 12.04 -3.79
CA GLN A 34 19.27 10.80 -4.41
C GLN A 34 18.45 9.60 -3.93
N HIS A 35 18.14 9.53 -2.64
CA HIS A 35 17.34 8.43 -2.09
C HIS A 35 15.88 8.45 -2.56
N LEU A 36 15.27 9.63 -2.62
CA LEU A 36 13.89 9.82 -3.07
C LEU A 36 13.74 9.71 -4.60
N GLY A 37 14.84 9.70 -5.35
CA GLY A 37 14.81 9.82 -6.81
C GLY A 37 14.27 11.18 -7.29
N TRP A 38 14.37 12.22 -6.46
CA TRP A 38 13.87 13.56 -6.75
C TRP A 38 14.95 14.48 -7.26
N THR A 39 14.55 15.59 -7.88
CA THR A 39 15.49 16.68 -8.16
C THR A 39 15.92 17.35 -6.86
N VAL A 40 17.16 17.84 -6.82
CA VAL A 40 17.71 18.58 -5.66
C VAL A 40 16.86 19.81 -5.34
N LEU A 41 16.33 20.51 -6.35
CA LEU A 41 15.49 21.70 -6.15
C LEU A 41 14.14 21.34 -5.50
N LYS A 42 13.48 20.26 -5.95
CA LYS A 42 12.23 19.78 -5.33
C LYS A 42 12.47 19.41 -3.86
N THR A 43 13.52 18.62 -3.62
CA THR A 43 13.91 18.20 -2.27
C THR A 43 14.23 19.40 -1.39
N TYR A 44 15.01 20.36 -1.88
CA TYR A 44 15.33 21.59 -1.14
C TYR A 44 14.07 22.36 -0.70
N ARG A 45 13.09 22.51 -1.60
CA ARG A 45 11.82 23.20 -1.29
C ARG A 45 11.05 22.45 -0.20
N ALA A 46 10.98 21.12 -0.28
CA ALA A 46 10.33 20.29 0.73
C ALA A 46 11.07 20.37 2.08
N THR A 47 12.39 20.14 2.10
CA THR A 47 13.23 20.23 3.31
C THR A 47 13.10 21.60 3.97
N ARG A 48 13.13 22.69 3.18
CA ARG A 48 12.96 24.04 3.71
C ARG A 48 11.59 24.22 4.36
N LYS A 49 10.52 23.78 3.72
CA LYS A 49 9.16 23.89 4.26
C LYS A 49 9.01 23.11 5.58
N LEU A 50 9.56 21.89 5.65
CA LEU A 50 9.58 21.08 6.87
C LEU A 50 10.42 21.72 7.99
N PHE A 51 11.58 22.29 7.66
CA PHE A 51 12.43 23.03 8.60
C PHE A 51 11.75 24.29 9.12
N ASP A 52 11.14 25.09 8.23
CA ASP A 52 10.44 26.33 8.59
C ASP A 52 9.22 26.05 9.49
N LEU A 53 8.62 24.85 9.40
CA LEU A 53 7.55 24.37 10.29
C LEU A 53 8.05 23.68 11.57
N GLY A 54 9.36 23.64 11.80
CA GLY A 54 9.95 23.03 12.99
C GLY A 54 9.89 21.51 13.04
N LEU A 55 9.66 20.84 11.90
CA LEU A 55 9.68 19.37 11.80
C LEU A 55 11.09 18.82 11.62
N LEU A 56 11.99 19.63 11.07
CA LEU A 56 13.40 19.32 10.91
C LEU A 56 14.28 20.30 11.68
N VAL A 57 15.45 19.82 12.09
CA VAL A 57 16.55 20.63 12.62
C VAL A 57 17.82 20.37 11.84
N VAL A 58 18.76 21.32 11.91
CA VAL A 58 20.12 21.10 11.40
C VAL A 58 20.89 20.33 12.46
N SER A 59 21.15 19.04 12.23
CA SER A 59 21.93 18.21 13.16
C SER A 59 23.43 18.46 13.06
N GLN A 60 23.92 18.75 11.85
CA GLN A 60 25.34 18.95 11.60
C GLN A 60 25.57 19.96 10.48
N VAL A 61 26.62 20.78 10.64
CA VAL A 61 27.16 21.62 9.57
C VAL A 61 28.54 21.06 9.18
N VAL A 62 28.64 20.53 7.96
CA VAL A 62 29.87 19.93 7.42
C VAL A 62 30.63 21.00 6.62
N PRO A 63 31.87 21.36 7.03
CA PRO A 63 32.69 22.30 6.28
C PRO A 63 33.10 21.72 4.92
N ARG A 64 33.11 22.57 3.89
CA ARG A 64 33.58 22.24 2.54
C ARG A 64 34.24 23.48 1.92
N SER A 65 35.11 23.31 0.92
CA SER A 65 35.61 24.46 0.14
C SER A 65 34.42 25.18 -0.54
N GLY A 66 34.11 26.39 -0.05
CA GLY A 66 32.91 27.13 -0.41
C GLY A 66 31.84 27.10 0.68
N LYS A 67 30.57 26.90 0.31
CA LYS A 67 29.45 26.97 1.26
C LYS A 67 29.35 25.68 2.11
N PRO A 68 29.28 25.78 3.45
CA PRO A 68 29.13 24.61 4.30
C PRO A 68 27.82 23.87 4.01
N LEU A 69 27.86 22.54 4.13
CA LEU A 69 26.71 21.66 3.91
C LEU A 69 25.96 21.47 5.23
N LYS A 70 24.63 21.59 5.19
CA LYS A 70 23.77 21.28 6.33
C LYS A 70 23.23 19.87 6.19
N LYS A 71 23.35 19.09 7.24
CA LYS A 71 22.56 17.86 7.44
C LYS A 71 21.34 18.19 8.27
N TYR A 72 20.23 17.58 7.89
CA TYR A 72 18.94 17.72 8.55
C TYR A 72 18.51 16.37 9.11
N THR A 73 17.79 16.41 10.22
CA THR A 73 17.09 15.28 10.82
C THR A 73 15.79 15.75 11.44
N THR A 74 14.90 14.84 11.79
CA THR A 74 13.65 15.18 12.47
C THR A 74 13.90 15.65 13.89
N VAL A 75 13.02 16.53 14.39
CA VAL A 75 13.08 17.01 15.78
C VAL A 75 12.74 15.94 16.80
N GLU A 76 11.96 14.94 16.38
CA GLU A 76 11.49 13.82 17.17
C GLU A 76 11.66 12.53 16.35
N GLY A 77 11.78 11.38 17.02
CA GLY A 77 11.83 10.07 16.35
C GLY A 77 10.46 9.52 15.94
N CYS A 78 9.38 10.16 16.38
CA CYS A 78 8.02 9.82 15.96
C CYS A 78 7.11 11.05 15.96
N PHE A 79 6.16 11.07 15.02
CA PHE A 79 5.14 12.12 14.92
C PHE A 79 3.75 11.49 14.97
N PHE A 80 2.86 12.09 15.75
CA PHE A 80 1.44 11.79 15.72
C PHE A 80 0.71 12.89 14.95
N ILE A 81 0.01 12.51 13.88
CA ILE A 81 -0.76 13.43 13.03
C ILE A 81 -2.25 13.15 13.25
N PRO A 82 -2.94 13.96 14.05
CA PRO A 82 -4.37 13.78 14.25
C PRO A 82 -5.16 14.19 12.99
N TYR A 83 -6.00 13.29 12.46
CA TYR A 83 -6.77 13.54 11.23
C TYR A 83 -7.76 14.72 11.34
N HIS A 84 -8.22 15.08 12.54
CA HIS A 84 -9.08 16.25 12.69
C HIS A 84 -8.36 17.60 12.43
N LEU A 85 -7.03 17.60 12.39
CA LEU A 85 -6.22 18.76 11.98
C LEU A 85 -5.81 18.70 10.50
N THR A 86 -6.25 17.66 9.78
CA THR A 86 -5.98 17.47 8.36
C THR A 86 -7.17 17.94 7.52
N PRO A 87 -6.97 18.39 6.26
CA PRO A 87 -8.06 18.74 5.37
C PRO A 87 -9.05 17.58 5.20
N VAL A 88 -10.33 17.90 4.97
CA VAL A 88 -11.36 16.90 4.69
C VAL A 88 -10.94 16.04 3.49
N GLY A 89 -11.07 14.71 3.60
CA GLY A 89 -10.67 13.77 2.55
C GLY A 89 -9.17 13.41 2.54
N ALA A 90 -8.39 13.91 3.49
CA ALA A 90 -6.98 13.56 3.62
C ALA A 90 -6.75 12.14 4.17
N LEU A 91 -7.69 11.60 4.94
CA LEU A 91 -7.57 10.26 5.52
C LEU A 91 -7.51 9.20 4.42
N GLU A 92 -8.44 9.24 3.47
CA GLU A 92 -8.50 8.30 2.35
C GLU A 92 -7.24 8.38 1.49
N GLN A 93 -6.73 9.59 1.24
CA GLN A 93 -5.49 9.80 0.49
C GLN A 93 -4.27 9.27 1.25
N LEU A 94 -4.23 9.44 2.56
CA LEU A 94 -3.16 8.91 3.40
C LEU A 94 -3.20 7.39 3.49
N LEU A 95 -4.38 6.79 3.61
CA LEU A 95 -4.54 5.33 3.55
C LEU A 95 -4.09 4.79 2.18
N ASP A 96 -4.49 5.44 1.09
CA ASP A 96 -4.06 5.07 -0.26
C ASP A 96 -2.54 5.13 -0.42
N LEU A 97 -1.92 6.17 0.12
CA LEU A 97 -0.47 6.34 0.14
C LEU A 97 0.22 5.21 0.90
N LEU A 98 -0.21 4.93 2.13
CA LEU A 98 0.41 3.91 2.96
C LEU A 98 0.37 2.51 2.33
N GLU A 99 -0.64 2.23 1.50
CA GLU A 99 -0.78 0.95 0.80
C GLU A 99 -0.19 0.94 -0.61
N ARG A 100 0.19 2.09 -1.18
CA ARG A 100 0.53 2.23 -2.62
C ARG A 100 1.56 1.22 -3.09
N ASP A 101 2.72 1.17 -2.43
CA ASP A 101 3.83 0.32 -2.86
C ASP A 101 3.46 -1.16 -2.75
N ALA A 102 2.87 -1.57 -1.62
CA ALA A 102 2.44 -2.94 -1.40
C ALA A 102 1.40 -3.38 -2.43
N ARG A 103 0.44 -2.49 -2.74
CA ARG A 103 -0.61 -2.73 -3.74
C ARG A 103 -0.03 -2.81 -5.16
N GLN A 104 0.89 -1.92 -5.52
CA GLN A 104 1.59 -1.97 -6.79
C GLN A 104 2.36 -3.29 -6.94
N HIS A 105 3.14 -3.67 -5.92
CA HIS A 105 3.85 -4.95 -5.93
C HIS A 105 2.88 -6.13 -6.05
N LEU A 106 1.75 -6.12 -5.35
CA LEU A 106 0.73 -7.16 -5.46
C LEU A 106 0.21 -7.28 -6.90
N PHE A 107 -0.12 -6.17 -7.56
CA PHE A 107 -0.60 -6.18 -8.95
C PHE A 107 0.45 -6.65 -9.94
N GLU A 108 1.69 -6.15 -9.84
CA GLU A 108 2.79 -6.57 -10.70
C GLU A 108 3.08 -8.08 -10.56
N ARG A 109 3.09 -8.59 -9.32
CA ARG A 109 3.28 -10.02 -9.07
C ARG A 109 2.09 -10.84 -9.57
N THR A 110 0.86 -10.34 -9.44
CA THR A 110 -0.34 -11.00 -9.96
C THR A 110 -0.27 -11.15 -11.47
N ALA A 111 0.06 -10.08 -12.20
CA ALA A 111 0.18 -10.13 -13.66
C ALA A 111 1.22 -11.16 -14.11
N ARG A 112 2.41 -11.16 -13.48
CA ARG A 112 3.47 -12.14 -13.79
C ARG A 112 3.06 -13.59 -13.52
N VAL A 113 2.32 -13.84 -12.43
CA VAL A 113 1.81 -15.18 -12.13
C VAL A 113 0.80 -15.61 -13.18
N PHE A 114 -0.07 -14.70 -13.63
CA PHE A 114 -1.05 -15.03 -14.67
C PHE A 114 -0.37 -15.38 -15.99
N GLU A 115 0.61 -14.61 -16.42
CA GLU A 115 1.42 -14.90 -17.62
C GLU A 115 2.15 -16.24 -17.49
N SER A 116 2.82 -16.48 -16.36
CA SER A 116 3.57 -17.73 -16.14
C SER A 116 2.66 -18.97 -16.10
N GLU A 117 1.48 -18.89 -15.51
CA GLU A 117 0.52 -20.00 -15.52
C GLU A 117 -0.03 -20.27 -16.92
N ALA A 118 -0.23 -19.21 -17.73
CA ALA A 118 -0.68 -19.33 -19.11
C ALA A 118 0.38 -20.04 -19.97
N GLU A 119 1.65 -19.62 -19.86
CA GLU A 119 2.79 -20.25 -20.52
C GLU A 119 2.93 -21.72 -20.12
N ARG A 120 2.90 -22.01 -18.81
CA ARG A 120 3.02 -23.38 -18.27
C ARG A 120 1.96 -24.31 -18.80
N ARG A 121 0.74 -23.80 -19.02
CA ARG A 121 -0.41 -24.58 -19.50
C ARG A 121 -0.59 -24.53 -21.02
N GLN A 122 0.23 -23.76 -21.74
CA GLN A 122 0.08 -23.50 -23.17
C GLN A 122 -1.31 -22.93 -23.52
N GLN A 123 -1.77 -21.98 -22.71
CA GLN A 123 -3.06 -21.30 -22.87
C GLN A 123 -2.85 -19.79 -22.99
N GLU A 124 -3.84 -19.08 -23.53
CA GLU A 124 -3.85 -17.62 -23.52
C GLU A 124 -4.43 -17.11 -22.20
N VAL A 125 -3.83 -16.08 -21.61
CA VAL A 125 -4.45 -15.33 -20.51
C VAL A 125 -5.24 -14.15 -21.08
N GLY A 126 -6.47 -13.97 -20.62
CA GLY A 126 -7.31 -12.87 -21.08
C GLY A 126 -8.46 -12.55 -20.13
N LEU A 127 -9.43 -11.81 -20.67
CA LEU A 127 -10.67 -11.48 -19.98
C LEU A 127 -11.83 -12.27 -20.58
N HIS A 128 -12.62 -12.92 -19.73
CA HIS A 128 -13.93 -13.40 -20.11
C HIS A 128 -15.00 -12.41 -19.65
N LEU A 129 -15.85 -12.01 -20.60
CA LEU A 129 -17.01 -11.17 -20.37
C LEU A 129 -18.25 -12.05 -20.54
N PHE A 130 -19.07 -12.15 -19.50
CA PHE A 130 -20.26 -13.00 -19.51
C PHE A 130 -21.36 -12.39 -18.64
N ARG A 131 -22.57 -12.92 -18.75
CA ARG A 131 -23.64 -12.62 -17.78
C ARG A 131 -23.65 -13.71 -16.72
N ASN A 132 -23.57 -13.34 -15.45
CA ASN A 132 -23.67 -14.28 -14.35
C ASN A 132 -25.11 -14.86 -14.24
N SER A 133 -25.33 -15.79 -13.32
CA SER A 133 -26.65 -16.41 -13.09
C SER A 133 -27.75 -15.42 -12.69
N GLN A 134 -27.39 -14.20 -12.29
CA GLN A 134 -28.31 -13.10 -11.97
C GLN A 134 -28.54 -12.15 -13.16
N GLY A 135 -28.00 -12.46 -14.34
CA GLY A 135 -28.13 -11.65 -15.56
C GLY A 135 -27.21 -10.43 -15.62
N GLN A 136 -26.35 -10.21 -14.62
CA GLN A 136 -25.45 -9.07 -14.54
C GLN A 136 -24.19 -9.31 -15.38
N ALA A 137 -23.72 -8.28 -16.09
CA ALA A 137 -22.44 -8.33 -16.78
C ALA A 137 -21.32 -8.55 -15.76
N SER A 138 -20.41 -9.47 -16.06
CA SER A 138 -19.29 -9.86 -15.22
C SER A 138 -18.03 -9.99 -16.07
N ILE A 139 -16.91 -9.59 -15.50
CA ILE A 139 -15.59 -9.67 -16.12
C ILE A 139 -14.69 -10.47 -15.18
N ILE A 140 -13.98 -11.46 -15.70
CA ILE A 140 -12.98 -12.22 -14.95
C ILE A 140 -11.70 -12.36 -15.77
N HIS A 141 -10.56 -12.41 -15.09
CA HIS A 141 -9.34 -12.94 -15.70
C HIS A 141 -9.46 -14.45 -15.83
N SER A 142 -9.10 -15.01 -16.97
CA SER A 142 -9.20 -16.44 -17.25
C SER A 142 -8.08 -16.91 -18.16
N LEU A 143 -7.78 -18.20 -18.07
CA LEU A 143 -7.05 -18.91 -19.11
C LEU A 143 -8.05 -19.37 -20.16
N TRP A 144 -7.84 -18.98 -21.41
CA TRP A 144 -8.70 -19.39 -22.52
C TRP A 144 -8.50 -20.87 -22.82
N SER A 145 -9.62 -21.55 -23.08
CA SER A 145 -9.63 -22.94 -23.52
C SER A 145 -10.83 -23.13 -24.44
N GLU A 146 -10.56 -23.60 -25.65
CA GLU A 146 -11.61 -23.86 -26.64
C GLU A 146 -12.61 -24.91 -26.11
N GLY A 147 -13.90 -24.65 -26.28
CA GLY A 147 -14.97 -25.57 -25.89
C GLY A 147 -15.20 -25.70 -24.38
N GLN A 148 -14.49 -24.94 -23.53
CA GLN A 148 -14.70 -24.96 -22.09
C GLN A 148 -15.46 -23.72 -21.60
N ALA A 149 -16.26 -23.93 -20.55
CA ALA A 149 -16.91 -22.82 -19.86
C ALA A 149 -15.86 -21.87 -19.24
N PRO A 150 -16.12 -20.55 -19.19
CA PRO A 150 -15.27 -19.59 -18.51
C PRO A 150 -14.90 -20.03 -17.09
N ARG A 151 -13.61 -20.24 -16.84
CA ARG A 151 -13.07 -20.50 -15.51
C ARG A 151 -12.08 -19.40 -15.15
N GLY A 152 -12.34 -18.71 -14.03
CA GLY A 152 -11.47 -17.64 -13.54
C GLY A 152 -10.11 -18.17 -13.12
N ILE A 153 -9.04 -17.46 -13.49
CA ILE A 153 -7.66 -17.86 -13.22
C ILE A 153 -7.38 -17.99 -11.72
N VAL A 154 -8.00 -17.16 -10.88
CA VAL A 154 -7.88 -17.25 -9.41
C VAL A 154 -8.33 -18.62 -8.90
N ARG A 155 -9.39 -19.21 -9.47
CA ARG A 155 -9.85 -20.56 -9.11
C ARG A 155 -8.91 -21.66 -9.63
N THR A 156 -8.19 -21.41 -10.71
CA THR A 156 -7.14 -22.30 -11.21
C THR A 156 -5.91 -22.28 -10.30
N LEU A 157 -5.61 -21.11 -9.71
CA LEU A 157 -4.50 -20.92 -8.77
C LEU A 157 -4.70 -21.59 -7.40
N LEU A 158 -5.91 -22.07 -7.10
CA LEU A 158 -6.18 -22.88 -5.91
C LEU A 158 -5.80 -24.37 -6.09
N GLU A 159 -5.40 -24.79 -7.30
CA GLU A 159 -4.97 -26.16 -7.54
C GLU A 159 -3.61 -26.44 -6.85
N PRO A 160 -3.37 -27.64 -6.31
CA PRO A 160 -2.19 -27.91 -5.47
C PRO A 160 -0.82 -27.64 -6.12
N GLN A 161 -0.75 -27.67 -7.45
CA GLN A 161 0.49 -27.45 -8.20
C GLN A 161 0.63 -26.03 -8.75
N ALA A 162 -0.37 -25.17 -8.54
CA ALA A 162 -0.34 -23.81 -9.02
C ALA A 162 0.46 -22.90 -8.09
N THR A 163 0.90 -21.76 -8.62
CA THR A 163 1.56 -20.74 -7.80
C THR A 163 0.63 -20.26 -6.69
N ALA A 164 1.12 -20.18 -5.46
CA ALA A 164 0.37 -19.68 -4.32
C ALA A 164 0.05 -18.18 -4.47
N LEU A 165 -1.10 -17.89 -5.09
CA LEU A 165 -1.65 -16.56 -5.26
C LEU A 165 -3.17 -16.62 -5.15
N TRP A 166 -3.70 -15.78 -4.27
CA TRP A 166 -5.13 -15.55 -4.15
C TRP A 166 -5.38 -14.05 -3.99
N ASN A 167 -6.17 -13.50 -4.90
CA ASN A 167 -6.54 -12.09 -4.92
C ASN A 167 -7.95 -11.97 -5.49
N GLU A 168 -8.93 -11.79 -4.60
CA GLU A 168 -10.34 -11.79 -4.95
C GLU A 168 -11.08 -10.74 -4.13
N TRP A 169 -12.06 -10.10 -4.76
CA TRP A 169 -13.03 -9.25 -4.09
C TRP A 169 -14.35 -10.01 -3.99
N ALA A 170 -14.87 -10.13 -2.78
CA ALA A 170 -16.17 -10.75 -2.52
C ALA A 170 -17.08 -9.77 -1.80
N SER A 171 -18.34 -9.70 -2.23
CA SER A 171 -19.41 -9.04 -1.49
C SER A 171 -20.20 -10.11 -0.73
N LEU A 172 -20.14 -10.05 0.59
CA LEU A 172 -20.81 -11.01 1.47
C LEU A 172 -22.05 -10.35 2.10
N ARG A 173 -23.12 -11.13 2.29
CA ARG A 173 -24.28 -10.71 3.07
C ARG A 173 -24.21 -11.41 4.42
N LEU A 174 -23.84 -10.67 5.45
CA LEU A 174 -23.65 -11.14 6.81
C LEU A 174 -24.39 -10.19 7.76
N ASP A 175 -24.92 -10.72 8.85
CA ASP A 175 -25.28 -9.88 10.00
C ASP A 175 -24.03 -9.43 10.78
N TYR A 176 -24.22 -8.58 11.80
CA TYR A 176 -23.12 -8.04 12.60
C TYR A 176 -22.32 -9.14 13.30
N ASP A 177 -23.00 -10.10 13.92
CA ASP A 177 -22.36 -11.18 14.68
C ASP A 177 -21.56 -12.10 13.75
N GLN A 178 -22.11 -12.43 12.58
CA GLN A 178 -21.42 -13.17 11.53
C GLN A 178 -20.19 -12.42 10.97
N ALA A 179 -20.31 -11.11 10.76
CA ALA A 179 -19.20 -10.28 10.30
C ALA A 179 -18.09 -10.21 11.36
N LYS A 180 -18.44 -10.14 12.64
CA LYS A 180 -17.51 -10.18 13.78
C LYS A 180 -16.82 -11.53 13.90
N GLU A 181 -17.55 -12.64 13.77
CA GLU A 181 -16.97 -13.98 13.77
C GLU A 181 -15.95 -14.12 12.62
N LEU A 182 -16.32 -13.71 11.40
CA LEU A 182 -15.42 -13.75 10.25
C LEU A 182 -14.17 -12.88 10.47
N GLN A 183 -14.34 -11.67 11.01
CA GLN A 183 -13.23 -10.77 11.36
C GLN A 183 -12.24 -11.46 12.31
N GLU A 184 -12.73 -12.08 13.38
CA GLU A 184 -11.90 -12.74 14.39
C GLU A 184 -11.16 -13.95 13.81
N ARG A 185 -11.85 -14.76 13.01
CA ARG A 185 -11.26 -15.93 12.35
C ARG A 185 -10.18 -15.56 11.35
N LEU A 186 -10.41 -14.54 10.52
CA LEU A 186 -9.40 -14.04 9.59
C LEU A 186 -8.18 -13.49 10.34
N ALA A 187 -8.39 -12.71 11.42
CA ALA A 187 -7.31 -12.19 12.23
C ALA A 187 -6.50 -13.29 12.94
N ALA A 188 -7.17 -14.34 13.44
CA ALA A 188 -6.52 -15.50 14.04
C ALA A 188 -5.67 -16.26 13.02
N LEU A 189 -6.22 -16.51 11.82
CA LEU A 189 -5.53 -17.20 10.73
C LEU A 189 -4.26 -16.46 10.31
N VAL A 190 -4.34 -15.13 10.14
CA VAL A 190 -3.17 -14.31 9.79
C VAL A 190 -2.09 -14.42 10.88
N ARG A 191 -2.46 -14.33 12.16
CA ARG A 191 -1.51 -14.47 13.28
C ARG A 191 -0.85 -15.85 13.32
N GLU A 192 -1.61 -16.90 13.09
CA GLU A 192 -1.12 -18.28 13.05
C GLU A 192 -0.01 -18.45 12.00
N TYR A 193 -0.27 -18.02 10.76
CA TYR A 193 0.71 -18.15 9.69
C TYR A 193 1.86 -17.15 9.79
N ALA A 194 1.66 -15.98 10.40
CA ALA A 194 2.72 -15.00 10.65
C ALA A 194 3.77 -15.51 11.66
N ALA A 195 3.42 -16.47 12.53
CA ALA A 195 4.34 -17.09 13.48
C ALA A 195 5.23 -18.19 12.86
N GLN A 196 4.91 -18.65 11.65
CA GLN A 196 5.64 -19.73 10.97
C GLN A 196 6.99 -19.26 10.44
N GLN A 197 7.97 -20.17 10.39
CA GLN A 197 9.34 -19.90 9.91
C GLN A 197 9.61 -20.54 8.55
N GLY A 198 8.72 -20.28 7.58
CA GLY A 198 8.89 -20.74 6.20
C GLY A 198 10.01 -19.97 5.48
N SER A 199 10.63 -20.60 4.48
CA SER A 199 11.70 -19.97 3.68
C SER A 199 11.18 -19.04 2.58
N GLY A 200 9.89 -19.12 2.23
CA GLY A 200 9.25 -18.27 1.23
C GLY A 200 8.74 -16.97 1.84
N ARG A 201 8.92 -15.86 1.12
CA ARG A 201 8.38 -14.55 1.50
C ARG A 201 7.12 -14.25 0.70
N TYR A 202 5.99 -14.13 1.38
CA TYR A 202 4.68 -13.83 0.80
C TYR A 202 4.18 -12.48 1.31
N LEU A 203 3.50 -11.73 0.44
CA LEU A 203 2.76 -10.54 0.82
C LEU A 203 1.29 -10.92 0.97
N LEU A 204 0.70 -10.63 2.14
CA LEU A 204 -0.71 -10.90 2.43
C LEU A 204 -1.41 -9.61 2.83
N ARG A 205 -2.53 -9.31 2.16
CA ARG A 205 -3.44 -8.22 2.52
C ARG A 205 -4.83 -8.82 2.69
N VAL A 206 -5.41 -8.65 3.88
CA VAL A 206 -6.78 -9.09 4.20
C VAL A 206 -7.53 -7.87 4.72
N GLY A 207 -8.76 -7.68 4.25
CA GLY A 207 -9.62 -6.60 4.71
C GLY A 207 -11.08 -7.05 4.71
N LEU A 208 -11.82 -6.61 5.73
CA LEU A 208 -13.26 -6.74 5.81
C LEU A 208 -13.79 -5.35 6.19
N VAL A 209 -14.64 -4.80 5.33
CA VAL A 209 -15.24 -3.48 5.53
C VAL A 209 -16.74 -3.59 5.22
N PRO A 210 -17.61 -2.96 6.01
CA PRO A 210 -19.03 -2.91 5.68
C PRO A 210 -19.24 -2.05 4.42
N LEU A 211 -20.16 -2.46 3.53
CA LEU A 211 -20.49 -1.69 2.32
C LEU A 211 -21.48 -0.54 2.59
N THR A 212 -22.19 -0.61 3.72
CA THR A 212 -23.13 0.38 4.24
C THR A 212 -22.93 0.45 5.75
N ASP A 213 -23.36 1.52 6.42
CA ASP A 213 -23.27 1.61 7.87
C ASP A 213 -23.91 0.39 8.55
N ALA A 214 -23.07 -0.48 9.11
CA ALA A 214 -23.44 -1.69 9.82
C ALA A 214 -22.81 -1.60 11.22
N GLY A 215 -23.34 -0.69 12.04
CA GLY A 215 -22.95 -0.56 13.43
C GLY A 215 -23.66 -1.58 14.32
N PRO A 216 -23.18 -1.81 15.56
CA PRO A 216 -23.96 -2.50 16.57
C PRO A 216 -25.31 -1.79 16.72
N SER A 217 -26.41 -2.55 16.66
CA SER A 217 -27.76 -2.03 16.93
C SER A 217 -27.91 -1.62 18.39
#